data_AF-A0A970I5G0-F1
#
_entry.id   AF-A0A970I5G0-F1
#
_cell.length_a   1.000
_cell.length_b   1.000
_cell.length_c   1.000
_cell.angle_alpha   90.00
_cell.angle_beta   90.00
_cell.angle_gamma   90.00
#
_symmetry.space_group_name_H-M   'P 1'
#
loop_
_entity.id
_entity.type
_entity.pdbx_description
1 polymer ?
#
loop_
_entity_poly.entity_id
_entity_poly.type
_entity_poly.pdbx_seq_one_letter_code
_entity_poly.pdbx_strand_id
1 'polypeptide(L)'
;MKKLLILCFSILSGLMLAQNTYNFNYRLDYIFPGFESEYPDMIFTRHYIPAEFSEENKNSLLHFPIFIGFQAGYSFLNGNQLIQVENTNLENNFTIGGYGLYGLGETIQTLYEKVELRKIDRTSENILGKSCNFYEVITTLDGEIKPSDIVLCVDETHEIDNLSFLLPKQEGKQIKGLVLAIASPDDKDYEKIILSSIEKINSSIHFDIDKEIADYQVKVDSIKNLLADENVSWDEAITEQTEGYDAYDYYDYHNYMTQPQFCNYSELYNLKFEDETSISFATPYISSLCNYTYYMKAGDEEKYKKFALKEIKGVKKNAPKSGLINKKDANLLYEFLKKDIEAMKKSTPKSQEDFAVEAAADAVVAAAEEAVEYDYFADYYVDSYKSEYMNLTPEMMNFAFETLSADSPYWEGMPSYCKEIDSIIPEFSNQEISKHAKNYAGQICDMYMGEFYGSNVWYKGTLDGIRAEQMYFNKNRDEFSKKDKKLLDEFLDKLD
;
A
#
# COMPACT_ATOMS: atom_id res chain seq x y z
N MET A 1 -3.39 -23.16 -45.27
CA MET A 1 -3.31 -21.88 -44.53
C MET A 1 -4.14 -21.85 -43.24
N LYS A 2 -4.32 -22.98 -42.52
CA LYS A 2 -5.01 -23.03 -41.22
C LYS A 2 -4.12 -23.55 -40.07
N LYS A 3 -2.87 -23.93 -40.36
CA LYS A 3 -1.91 -24.43 -39.37
C LYS A 3 -0.84 -23.40 -38.95
N LEU A 4 -0.73 -22.26 -39.67
CA LEU A 4 0.17 -21.17 -39.29
C LEU A 4 -0.45 -20.17 -38.30
N LEU A 5 -1.78 -20.12 -38.21
CA LEU A 5 -2.50 -19.15 -37.36
C LEU A 5 -2.59 -19.57 -35.88
N ILE A 6 -2.30 -20.84 -35.57
CA ILE A 6 -2.32 -21.35 -34.19
C ILE A 6 -0.97 -21.12 -33.49
N LEU A 7 0.11 -20.93 -34.24
CA LEU A 7 1.45 -20.69 -33.67
C LEU A 7 1.69 -19.21 -33.31
N CYS A 8 0.98 -18.26 -33.91
CA CYS A 8 1.10 -16.84 -33.56
C CYS A 8 0.27 -16.45 -32.32
N PHE A 9 -0.78 -17.20 -31.99
CA PHE A 9 -1.60 -16.94 -30.80
C PHE A 9 -1.06 -17.56 -29.51
N SER A 10 -0.03 -18.42 -29.59
CA SER A 10 0.62 -19.05 -28.43
C SER A 10 1.87 -18.29 -27.95
N ILE A 11 2.28 -17.22 -28.64
CA ILE A 11 3.44 -16.39 -28.26
C ILE A 11 3.00 -15.04 -27.67
N LEU A 12 1.72 -14.67 -27.78
CA LEU A 12 1.16 -13.42 -27.22
C LEU A 12 0.44 -13.57 -25.87
N SER A 13 0.38 -14.79 -25.31
CA SER A 13 -0.06 -15.03 -23.93
C SER A 13 1.09 -15.06 -22.90
N GLY A 14 2.32 -14.73 -23.33
CA GLY A 14 3.54 -14.76 -22.51
C GLY A 14 3.92 -13.42 -21.88
N LEU A 15 3.02 -12.44 -21.84
CA LEU A 15 3.20 -11.19 -21.08
C LEU A 15 2.20 -11.09 -19.93
N MET A 16 1.88 -12.23 -19.29
CA MET A 16 1.67 -12.13 -17.85
C MET A 16 3.04 -11.81 -17.28
N LEU A 17 3.21 -10.59 -16.75
CA LEU A 17 4.35 -10.25 -15.92
C LEU A 17 4.53 -11.40 -14.93
N ALA A 18 5.68 -12.07 -14.98
CA ALA A 18 5.92 -13.27 -14.20
C ALA A 18 6.04 -12.89 -12.73
N GLN A 19 4.91 -12.79 -12.02
CA GLN A 19 4.92 -12.67 -10.57
C GLN A 19 5.47 -13.97 -10.00
N ASN A 20 6.65 -13.89 -9.38
CA ASN A 20 7.25 -15.05 -8.72
C ASN A 20 6.36 -15.47 -7.55
N THR A 21 6.12 -16.77 -7.43
CA THR A 21 5.33 -17.34 -6.33
C THR A 21 6.27 -17.95 -5.31
N TYR A 22 6.18 -17.48 -4.06
CA TYR A 22 6.94 -18.01 -2.94
C TYR A 22 6.03 -18.87 -2.07
N ASN A 23 6.45 -20.09 -1.79
CA ASN A 23 5.67 -21.07 -1.04
C ASN A 23 6.28 -21.30 0.34
N PHE A 24 5.43 -21.38 1.35
CA PHE A 24 5.81 -21.61 2.74
C PHE A 24 5.16 -22.89 3.26
N ASN A 25 5.97 -23.69 3.94
CA ASN A 25 5.59 -25.01 4.45
C ASN A 25 5.48 -25.03 5.98
N TYR A 26 6.15 -24.09 6.65
CA TYR A 26 6.12 -23.98 8.10
C TYR A 26 5.86 -22.54 8.54
N ARG A 27 5.10 -22.40 9.63
CA ARG A 27 4.96 -21.17 10.40
C ARG A 27 5.55 -21.41 11.79
N LEU A 28 6.47 -20.53 12.19
CA LEU A 28 7.09 -20.54 13.51
C LEU A 28 6.60 -19.31 14.26
N ASP A 29 5.94 -19.51 15.39
CA ASP A 29 5.42 -18.41 16.20
C ASP A 29 6.37 -18.15 17.37
N TYR A 30 6.72 -16.89 17.57
CA TYR A 30 7.59 -16.44 18.66
C TYR A 30 6.83 -15.47 19.56
N ILE A 31 6.99 -15.63 20.87
CA ILE A 31 6.37 -14.79 21.90
C ILE A 31 7.44 -14.12 22.75
N PHE A 32 7.08 -13.02 23.40
CA PHE A 32 7.94 -12.35 24.37
C PHE A 32 7.32 -12.53 25.78
N PRO A 33 7.73 -13.55 26.56
CA PRO A 33 7.10 -13.87 27.83
C PRO A 33 7.40 -12.79 28.87
N GLY A 34 6.41 -12.46 29.71
CA GLY A 34 6.62 -11.55 30.83
C GLY A 34 6.59 -10.06 30.47
N PHE A 35 6.24 -9.70 29.23
CA PHE A 35 5.89 -8.33 28.90
C PHE A 35 4.62 -7.94 29.65
N GLU A 36 4.75 -7.13 30.70
CA GLU A 36 3.62 -6.54 31.44
C GLU A 36 2.93 -5.48 30.55
N SER A 37 2.15 -5.93 29.57
CA SER A 37 1.13 -5.12 28.92
C SER A 37 -0.26 -5.61 29.36
N GLU A 38 -1.29 -4.78 29.19
CA GLU A 38 -2.69 -5.19 29.42
C GLU A 38 -3.14 -6.40 28.57
N TYR A 39 -2.29 -6.84 27.63
CA TYR A 39 -2.48 -8.00 26.76
C TYR A 39 -1.44 -9.09 27.07
N PRO A 40 -1.78 -10.11 27.88
CA PRO A 40 -0.89 -11.24 28.14
C PRO A 40 -0.68 -12.06 26.86
N ASP A 41 0.57 -12.49 26.62
CA ASP A 41 1.02 -13.35 25.50
C ASP A 41 0.92 -12.73 24.09
N MET A 42 1.53 -11.56 23.92
CA MET A 42 1.69 -10.97 22.59
C MET A 42 2.65 -11.83 21.74
N ILE A 43 2.14 -12.38 20.63
CA ILE A 43 2.98 -12.93 19.56
C ILE A 43 3.90 -11.81 19.10
N PHE A 44 5.21 -11.97 19.28
CA PHE A 44 6.21 -10.98 18.90
C PHE A 44 6.46 -11.00 17.40
N THR A 45 6.61 -12.20 16.83
CA THR A 45 6.79 -12.36 15.39
C THR A 45 6.36 -13.76 14.93
N ARG A 46 5.96 -13.85 13.66
CA ARG A 46 5.73 -15.12 12.97
C ARG A 46 6.71 -15.23 11.81
N HIS A 47 7.37 -16.38 11.69
CA HIS A 47 8.30 -16.66 10.61
C HIS A 47 7.75 -17.77 9.70
N TYR A 48 7.49 -17.41 8.44
CA TYR A 48 7.01 -18.31 7.40
C TYR A 48 8.20 -18.75 6.55
N ILE A 49 8.48 -20.05 6.53
CA ILE A 49 9.64 -20.61 5.83
C ILE A 49 9.23 -21.72 4.84
N PRO A 50 9.94 -21.85 3.71
CA PRO A 50 9.92 -23.05 2.86
C PRO A 50 10.35 -24.31 3.62
N ALA A 51 10.15 -25.47 2.99
CA ALA A 51 10.53 -26.76 3.58
C ALA A 51 12.04 -26.90 3.79
N GLU A 52 12.84 -26.39 2.86
CA GLU A 52 14.29 -26.51 2.87
C GLU A 52 14.93 -25.22 2.37
N PHE A 53 16.02 -24.82 3.03
CA PHE A 53 16.86 -23.72 2.57
C PHE A 53 17.74 -24.16 1.40
N SER A 54 17.71 -23.40 0.30
CA SER A 54 18.62 -23.56 -0.83
C SER A 54 18.85 -22.20 -1.51
N GLU A 55 19.79 -22.10 -2.45
CA GLU A 55 19.97 -20.85 -3.22
C GLU A 55 18.71 -20.44 -4.00
N GLU A 56 17.90 -21.42 -4.42
CA GLU A 56 16.62 -21.20 -5.10
C GLU A 56 15.49 -20.90 -4.10
N ASN A 57 15.59 -21.41 -2.87
CA ASN A 57 14.60 -21.26 -1.79
C ASN A 57 15.24 -20.61 -0.55
N LYS A 58 15.88 -19.45 -0.72
CA LYS A 58 16.51 -18.71 0.39
C LYS A 58 15.61 -17.66 1.02
N ASN A 59 14.38 -17.55 0.52
CA ASN A 59 13.47 -16.48 0.90
C ASN A 59 12.52 -16.92 2.00
N SER A 60 12.22 -16.02 2.92
CA SER A 60 11.25 -16.25 3.99
C SER A 60 10.49 -14.97 4.31
N LEU A 61 9.36 -15.10 5.01
CA LEU A 61 8.52 -13.97 5.36
C LEU A 61 8.41 -13.87 6.88
N LEU A 62 8.74 -12.72 7.42
CA LEU A 62 8.50 -12.35 8.81
C LEU A 62 7.24 -11.51 8.89
N HIS A 63 6.46 -11.71 9.95
CA HIS A 63 5.29 -10.91 10.25
C HIS A 63 5.38 -10.44 11.69
N PHE A 64 5.39 -9.14 11.88
CA PHE A 64 5.41 -8.49 13.18
C PHE A 64 3.99 -7.97 13.47
N PRO A 65 3.17 -8.71 14.22
CA PRO A 65 1.76 -8.37 14.41
C PRO A 65 1.57 -7.06 15.19
N ILE A 66 2.54 -6.66 16.02
CA ILE A 66 2.52 -5.41 16.78
C ILE A 66 3.97 -4.91 16.89
N PHE A 67 4.35 -3.88 16.13
CA PHE A 67 5.58 -3.13 16.39
C PHE A 67 5.26 -1.88 17.20
N ILE A 68 6.18 -1.50 18.10
CA ILE A 68 6.16 -0.22 18.84
C ILE A 68 6.24 0.89 17.78
N GLY A 69 5.09 1.42 17.38
CA GLY A 69 4.96 2.26 16.17
C GLY A 69 3.65 2.10 15.37
N PHE A 70 2.72 1.25 15.83
CA PHE A 70 1.30 1.19 15.39
C PHE A 70 0.99 0.60 14.00
N GLN A 71 1.92 -0.09 13.32
CA GLN A 71 1.59 -0.85 12.10
C GLN A 71 2.05 -2.31 12.21
N ALA A 72 1.10 -3.24 12.05
CA ALA A 72 1.41 -4.65 11.79
C ALA A 72 2.05 -4.75 10.41
N GLY A 73 3.28 -5.25 10.34
CA GLY A 73 4.09 -5.23 9.12
C GLY A 73 4.59 -6.61 8.71
N TYR A 74 4.75 -6.81 7.40
CA TYR A 74 5.47 -7.95 6.86
C TYR A 74 6.87 -7.52 6.42
N SER A 75 7.84 -8.39 6.64
CA SER A 75 9.20 -8.21 6.14
C SER A 75 9.62 -9.46 5.37
N PHE A 76 9.93 -9.29 4.10
CA PHE A 76 10.41 -10.35 3.24
C PHE A 76 11.92 -10.41 3.31
N LEU A 77 12.46 -11.56 3.72
CA LEU A 77 13.89 -11.84 3.72
C LEU A 77 14.28 -12.40 2.35
N ASN A 78 15.14 -11.69 1.63
CA ASN A 78 15.76 -12.13 0.38
C ASN A 78 17.28 -12.21 0.56
N GLY A 79 17.77 -13.40 0.92
CA GLY A 79 19.16 -13.52 1.35
C GLY A 79 19.43 -12.69 2.60
N ASN A 80 20.38 -11.76 2.54
CA ASN A 80 20.71 -10.84 3.65
C ASN A 80 19.98 -9.49 3.58
N GLN A 81 19.02 -9.34 2.66
CA GLN A 81 18.20 -8.15 2.54
C GLN A 81 16.87 -8.37 3.28
N LEU A 82 16.53 -7.44 4.16
CA LEU A 82 15.21 -7.32 4.75
C LEU A 82 14.42 -6.28 3.94
N ILE A 83 13.28 -6.70 3.40
CA ILE A 83 12.44 -5.85 2.56
C ILE A 83 11.11 -5.69 3.25
N GLN A 84 10.73 -4.48 3.65
CA GLN A 84 9.39 -4.22 4.15
C GLN A 84 8.39 -4.39 3.00
N VAL A 85 7.37 -5.21 3.21
CA VAL A 85 6.37 -5.53 2.18
C VAL A 85 4.96 -5.41 2.72
N GLU A 86 4.03 -5.14 1.82
CA GLU A 86 2.61 -5.00 2.12
C GLU A 86 1.81 -5.94 1.21
N ASN A 87 0.78 -6.57 1.77
CA ASN A 87 -0.17 -7.34 0.97
C ASN A 87 -1.20 -6.37 0.38
N THR A 88 -1.24 -6.29 -0.93
CA THR A 88 -2.08 -5.33 -1.67
C THR A 88 -3.48 -5.86 -1.98
N ASN A 89 -3.72 -7.17 -1.91
CA ASN A 89 -5.02 -7.73 -2.26
C ASN A 89 -5.29 -9.14 -1.72
N LEU A 90 -6.52 -9.62 -1.92
CA LEU A 90 -6.98 -10.94 -1.47
C LEU A 90 -6.36 -12.12 -2.23
N GLU A 91 -5.59 -11.84 -3.29
CA GLU A 91 -4.84 -12.83 -4.08
C GLU A 91 -3.40 -13.02 -3.53
N ASN A 92 -3.07 -12.42 -2.38
CA ASN A 92 -1.73 -12.44 -1.78
C ASN A 92 -0.65 -11.88 -2.70
N ASN A 93 -0.96 -10.80 -3.42
CA ASN A 93 0.05 -10.02 -4.12
C ASN A 93 0.72 -9.06 -3.16
N PHE A 94 2.04 -9.18 -3.03
CA PHE A 94 2.85 -8.32 -2.19
C PHE A 94 3.59 -7.32 -3.04
N THR A 95 3.78 -6.13 -2.48
CA THR A 95 4.62 -5.06 -3.03
C THR A 95 5.56 -4.59 -1.94
N ILE A 96 6.61 -3.85 -2.33
CA ILE A 96 7.43 -3.13 -1.34
C ILE A 96 6.54 -2.10 -0.63
N GLY A 97 6.56 -2.12 0.71
CA GLY A 97 5.73 -1.27 1.58
C GLY A 97 6.36 0.10 1.87
N GLY A 98 5.63 0.98 2.57
CA GLY A 98 6.24 2.19 3.16
C GLY A 98 6.53 3.33 2.18
N TYR A 99 5.53 3.77 1.42
CA TYR A 99 5.66 4.94 0.53
C TYR A 99 5.37 6.30 1.20
N GLY A 100 5.16 6.35 2.52
CA GLY A 100 4.94 7.60 3.24
C GLY A 100 6.22 8.39 3.49
N LEU A 101 6.08 9.70 3.74
CA LEU A 101 7.14 10.68 4.03
C LEU A 101 8.25 10.19 4.98
N TYR A 102 7.95 9.26 5.90
CA TYR A 102 8.86 8.75 6.95
C TYR A 102 9.65 7.48 6.58
N GLY A 103 9.52 6.94 5.37
CA GLY A 103 10.08 5.62 4.98
C GLY A 103 11.12 5.66 3.87
N LEU A 104 11.66 6.84 3.53
CA LEU A 104 12.61 6.99 2.44
C LEU A 104 13.97 6.38 2.81
N GLY A 105 14.28 5.23 2.21
CA GLY A 105 15.61 4.60 2.29
C GLY A 105 15.73 3.42 3.26
N GLU A 106 14.75 3.19 4.14
CA GLU A 106 14.81 2.10 5.13
C GLU A 106 14.06 0.83 4.69
N THR A 107 13.33 0.90 3.58
CA THR A 107 12.46 -0.19 3.12
C THR A 107 13.24 -1.44 2.72
N ILE A 108 14.41 -1.26 2.11
CA ILE A 108 15.34 -2.34 1.75
C ILE A 108 16.60 -2.14 2.60
N GLN A 109 16.73 -2.94 3.65
CA GLN A 109 17.90 -2.90 4.51
C GLN A 109 18.79 -4.10 4.26
N THR A 110 20.09 -3.85 4.06
CA THR A 110 21.09 -4.92 4.15
C THR A 110 21.37 -5.16 5.63
N LEU A 111 21.00 -6.34 6.14
CA LEU A 111 21.15 -6.64 7.58
C LEU A 111 22.61 -6.80 8.01
N TYR A 112 23.41 -7.44 7.15
CA TYR A 112 24.83 -7.68 7.36
C TYR A 112 25.48 -8.10 6.04
N GLU A 113 26.76 -7.80 5.85
CA GLU A 113 27.57 -8.38 4.78
C GLU A 113 27.96 -9.82 5.11
N LYS A 114 28.34 -10.03 6.37
CA LYS A 114 28.86 -11.29 6.91
C LYS A 114 28.42 -11.51 8.35
N VAL A 115 28.26 -12.78 8.72
CA VAL A 115 27.91 -13.17 10.08
C VAL A 115 28.82 -14.29 10.56
N GLU A 116 29.43 -14.11 11.73
CA GLU A 116 30.09 -15.19 12.47
C GLU A 116 29.19 -15.60 13.65
N LEU A 117 29.00 -16.91 13.82
CA LEU A 117 28.32 -17.47 14.98
C LEU A 117 29.35 -18.03 15.96
N ARG A 118 29.50 -17.37 17.10
CA ARG A 118 30.42 -17.80 18.15
C ARG A 118 29.65 -18.53 19.24
N LYS A 119 29.91 -19.83 19.39
CA LYS A 119 29.31 -20.62 20.47
C LYS A 119 29.77 -20.09 21.83
N ILE A 120 28.83 -19.90 22.74
CA ILE A 120 29.08 -19.46 24.11
C ILE A 120 28.51 -20.45 25.13
N ASP A 121 29.12 -20.46 26.32
CA ASP A 121 28.66 -21.30 27.43
C ASP A 121 27.55 -20.59 28.20
N ARG A 122 26.33 -21.11 28.09
CA ARG A 122 25.18 -20.77 28.95
C ARG A 122 24.45 -22.04 29.32
N THR A 123 23.76 -22.04 30.46
CA THR A 123 22.95 -23.18 30.89
C THR A 123 21.83 -23.40 29.88
N SER A 124 21.79 -24.57 29.24
CA SER A 124 20.70 -24.91 28.32
C SER A 124 19.38 -24.94 29.07
N GLU A 125 18.45 -24.09 28.64
CA GLU A 125 17.06 -24.18 29.01
C GLU A 125 16.35 -25.21 28.12
N ASN A 126 15.20 -25.67 28.59
CA ASN A 126 14.33 -26.55 27.81
C ASN A 126 13.17 -25.72 27.28
N ILE A 127 13.13 -25.50 25.96
CA ILE A 127 12.07 -24.76 25.27
C ILE A 127 11.33 -25.76 24.38
N LEU A 128 10.01 -25.92 24.58
CA LEU A 128 9.18 -26.90 23.87
C LEU A 128 9.71 -28.34 23.92
N GLY A 129 10.36 -28.75 25.01
CA GLY A 129 10.93 -30.10 25.13
C GLY A 129 12.32 -30.25 24.48
N LYS A 130 12.93 -29.16 23.98
CA LYS A 130 14.18 -29.15 23.22
C LYS A 130 15.29 -28.39 23.97
N SER A 131 16.51 -28.87 23.82
CA SER A 131 17.74 -28.21 24.29
C SER A 131 18.42 -27.46 23.15
N CYS A 132 19.19 -26.42 23.46
CA CYS A 132 19.90 -25.64 22.47
C CYS A 132 21.36 -25.35 22.85
N ASN A 133 22.14 -24.97 21.85
CA ASN A 133 23.42 -24.31 22.02
C ASN A 133 23.23 -22.80 21.84
N PHE A 134 23.99 -22.01 22.61
CA PHE A 134 23.93 -20.56 22.54
C PHE A 134 25.03 -20.02 21.63
N TYR A 135 24.67 -19.06 20.79
CA TYR A 135 25.56 -18.41 19.84
C TYR A 135 25.43 -16.90 19.96
N GLU A 136 26.54 -16.22 20.21
CA GLU A 136 26.64 -14.79 19.93
C GLU A 136 26.72 -14.57 18.42
N VAL A 137 25.97 -13.58 17.94
CA VAL A 137 25.98 -13.17 16.53
C VAL A 137 26.97 -12.02 16.40
N ILE A 138 28.01 -12.20 15.59
CA ILE A 138 28.98 -11.16 15.27
C ILE A 138 28.74 -10.76 13.82
N THR A 139 28.37 -9.51 13.58
CA THR A 139 28.05 -9.01 12.24
C THR A 139 29.16 -8.14 11.69
N THR A 140 29.29 -8.11 10.37
CA THR A 140 30.05 -7.08 9.67
C THR A 140 29.10 -6.30 8.76
N LEU A 141 29.10 -4.98 8.88
CA LEU A 141 28.37 -4.07 8.00
C LEU A 141 29.27 -2.86 7.71
N ASP A 142 29.40 -2.47 6.44
CA ASP A 142 30.27 -1.37 5.99
C ASP A 142 31.73 -1.51 6.44
N GLY A 143 32.22 -2.75 6.50
CA GLY A 143 33.57 -3.08 6.95
C GLY A 143 33.82 -2.98 8.46
N GLU A 144 32.83 -2.60 9.27
CA GLU A 144 32.91 -2.59 10.73
C GLU A 144 32.41 -3.91 11.32
N ILE A 145 33.22 -4.55 12.16
CA ILE A 145 32.83 -5.74 12.92
C ILE A 145 32.18 -5.28 14.23
N LYS A 146 30.91 -5.64 14.44
CA LYS A 146 30.17 -5.35 15.66
C LYS A 146 29.61 -6.66 16.25
N PRO A 147 29.81 -6.93 17.56
CA PRO A 147 28.97 -7.89 18.25
C PRO A 147 27.53 -7.39 18.11
N SER A 148 26.62 -8.23 17.65
CA SER A 148 25.21 -7.90 17.62
C SER A 148 24.65 -7.94 19.04
N ASP A 149 23.65 -7.12 19.31
CA ASP A 149 22.89 -7.13 20.56
C ASP A 149 21.93 -8.33 20.66
N ILE A 150 22.28 -9.47 20.03
CA ILE A 150 21.49 -10.70 20.07
C ILE A 150 22.35 -11.95 20.33
N VAL A 151 21.78 -12.85 21.12
CA VAL A 151 22.25 -14.22 21.35
C VAL A 151 21.16 -15.18 20.91
N LEU A 152 21.53 -16.16 20.10
CA LEU A 152 20.62 -17.18 19.57
C LEU A 152 20.75 -18.50 20.35
N CYS A 153 19.62 -19.07 20.73
CA CYS A 153 19.51 -20.44 21.26
C CYS A 153 19.05 -21.35 20.12
N VAL A 154 19.94 -22.20 19.60
CA VAL A 154 19.72 -23.03 18.40
C VAL A 154 19.73 -24.53 18.73
N ASP A 155 18.67 -25.24 18.35
CA ASP A 155 18.65 -26.71 18.28
C ASP A 155 19.21 -27.16 16.92
N GLU A 156 20.50 -27.50 16.92
CA GLU A 156 21.24 -27.97 15.73
C GLU A 156 20.80 -29.35 15.21
N THR A 157 20.00 -30.08 16.01
CA THR A 157 19.56 -31.43 15.66
C THR A 157 18.16 -31.47 15.05
N HIS A 158 17.48 -30.32 15.05
CA HIS A 158 16.11 -30.22 14.54
C HIS A 158 16.06 -30.32 13.01
N GLU A 159 15.01 -30.95 12.47
CA GLU A 159 14.82 -31.10 11.02
C GLU A 159 14.48 -29.76 10.33
N ILE A 160 13.80 -28.87 11.05
CA ILE A 160 13.50 -27.51 10.59
C ILE A 160 14.72 -26.61 10.82
N ASP A 161 15.15 -25.94 9.75
CA ASP A 161 16.29 -25.02 9.74
C ASP A 161 15.83 -23.61 9.38
N ASN A 162 15.33 -22.85 10.37
CA ASN A 162 14.99 -21.44 10.15
C ASN A 162 16.21 -20.52 10.31
N LEU A 163 17.28 -20.99 10.96
CA LEU A 163 18.54 -20.25 11.12
C LEU A 163 19.16 -19.92 9.77
N SER A 164 19.18 -20.85 8.82
CA SER A 164 19.74 -20.58 7.48
C SER A 164 18.98 -19.50 6.71
N PHE A 165 17.69 -19.29 6.98
CA PHE A 165 16.92 -18.21 6.36
C PHE A 165 17.17 -16.85 7.02
N LEU A 166 17.32 -16.83 8.35
CA LEU A 166 17.64 -15.61 9.10
C LEU A 166 19.07 -15.16 8.86
N LEU A 167 20.00 -16.12 8.75
CA LEU A 167 21.44 -15.94 8.61
C LEU A 167 22.01 -16.79 7.46
N PRO A 168 21.68 -16.48 6.18
CA PRO A 168 22.18 -17.22 5.02
C PRO A 168 23.70 -17.09 4.77
N LYS A 169 24.30 -15.94 5.09
CA LYS A 169 25.72 -15.62 4.79
C LYS A 169 26.64 -15.77 6.02
N GLN A 170 26.73 -16.99 6.55
CA GLN A 170 27.62 -17.30 7.65
C GLN A 170 29.08 -17.46 7.19
N GLU A 171 30.03 -16.93 7.97
CA GLU A 171 31.45 -17.22 7.81
C GLU A 171 31.83 -18.53 8.53
N GLY A 172 32.74 -19.27 7.91
CA GLY A 172 33.24 -20.53 8.48
C GLY A 172 32.25 -21.68 8.32
N LYS A 173 32.08 -22.47 9.38
CA LYS A 173 31.20 -23.65 9.35
C LYS A 173 29.75 -23.19 9.50
N GLN A 174 28.95 -23.40 8.45
CA GLN A 174 27.51 -23.12 8.49
C GLN A 174 26.83 -23.92 9.59
N ILE A 175 26.24 -23.19 10.54
CA ILE A 175 25.35 -23.73 11.56
C ILE A 175 23.93 -23.74 10.97
N LYS A 176 23.25 -24.87 11.15
CA LYS A 176 21.89 -25.11 10.72
C LYS A 176 21.06 -25.55 11.92
N GLY A 177 19.79 -25.22 11.93
CA GLY A 177 18.87 -25.70 12.94
C GLY A 177 17.74 -24.73 13.28
N LEU A 178 17.00 -25.10 14.31
CA LEU A 178 15.83 -24.36 14.77
C LEU A 178 16.23 -23.34 15.84
N VAL A 179 15.95 -22.06 15.59
CA VAL A 179 16.10 -21.00 16.59
C VAL A 179 14.97 -21.11 17.60
N LEU A 180 15.29 -21.52 18.83
CA LEU A 180 14.34 -21.67 19.93
C LEU A 180 14.15 -20.39 20.73
N ALA A 181 15.17 -19.53 20.80
CA ALA A 181 15.05 -18.22 21.44
C ALA A 181 16.07 -17.21 20.91
N ILE A 182 15.73 -15.93 21.07
CA ILE A 182 16.56 -14.75 20.79
C ILE A 182 16.58 -13.91 22.07
N ALA A 183 17.77 -13.53 22.54
CA ALA A 183 17.98 -12.82 23.79
C ALA A 183 18.99 -11.68 23.63
N SER A 184 18.93 -10.66 24.49
CA SER A 184 20.01 -9.66 24.58
C SER A 184 21.28 -10.27 25.25
N PRO A 185 22.50 -9.88 24.86
CA PRO A 185 23.75 -10.35 25.45
C PRO A 185 23.86 -10.01 26.93
N ASP A 186 23.41 -8.82 27.33
CA ASP A 186 23.66 -8.20 28.65
C ASP A 186 22.57 -8.48 29.69
N ASP A 187 21.49 -9.13 29.30
CA ASP A 187 20.32 -9.22 30.14
C ASP A 187 20.48 -10.26 31.26
N LYS A 188 20.47 -9.77 32.50
CA LYS A 188 20.56 -10.57 33.73
C LYS A 188 19.21 -11.13 34.14
N ASP A 189 18.11 -10.55 33.65
CA ASP A 189 16.73 -10.91 34.01
C ASP A 189 16.00 -11.69 32.90
N TYR A 190 16.68 -11.91 31.76
CA TYR A 190 16.29 -12.84 30.69
C TYR A 190 14.98 -12.45 29.97
N GLU A 191 14.89 -11.21 29.51
CA GLU A 191 13.96 -10.85 28.44
C GLU A 191 14.37 -11.59 27.16
N LYS A 192 13.52 -12.54 26.74
CA LYS A 192 13.78 -13.38 25.57
C LYS A 192 12.56 -13.50 24.71
N ILE A 193 12.77 -13.44 23.41
CA ILE A 193 11.79 -13.90 22.43
C ILE A 193 11.95 -15.41 22.33
N ILE A 194 10.92 -16.18 22.64
CA ILE A 194 10.96 -17.65 22.66
C ILE A 194 10.00 -18.22 21.61
N LEU A 195 10.41 -19.33 21.00
CA LEU A 195 9.54 -20.11 20.12
C LEU A 195 8.40 -20.73 20.92
N SER A 196 7.17 -20.42 20.55
CA SER A 196 5.95 -20.94 21.19
C SER A 196 5.30 -22.07 20.40
N SER A 197 5.36 -22.02 19.07
CA SER A 197 4.66 -22.98 18.21
C SER A 197 5.38 -23.22 16.88
N ILE A 198 5.15 -24.40 16.32
CA ILE A 198 5.56 -24.78 14.95
C ILE A 198 4.36 -25.42 14.27
N GLU A 199 3.88 -24.81 13.20
CA GLU A 199 2.76 -25.31 12.41
C GLU A 199 3.17 -25.68 10.99
N LYS A 200 2.68 -26.82 10.51
CA LYS A 200 2.74 -27.16 9.08
C LYS A 200 1.63 -26.40 8.36
N ILE A 201 2.02 -25.64 7.35
CA ILE A 201 1.12 -24.80 6.56
C ILE A 201 1.29 -25.09 5.07
N ASN A 202 0.38 -24.57 4.27
CA ASN A 202 0.48 -24.54 2.82
C ASN A 202 0.02 -23.17 2.35
N SER A 203 0.94 -22.20 2.42
CA SER A 203 0.67 -20.81 2.12
C SER A 203 1.59 -20.32 1.01
N SER A 204 1.13 -19.35 0.24
CA SER A 204 1.95 -18.73 -0.80
C SER A 204 1.66 -17.25 -0.95
N ILE A 205 2.65 -16.53 -1.46
CA ILE A 205 2.55 -15.13 -1.85
C ILE A 205 3.06 -14.95 -3.28
N HIS A 206 2.58 -13.91 -3.94
CA HIS A 206 3.05 -13.46 -5.25
C HIS A 206 3.82 -12.15 -5.07
N PHE A 207 5.11 -12.12 -5.43
CA PHE A 207 5.95 -10.93 -5.28
C PHE A 207 6.99 -10.89 -6.40
N ASP A 208 6.95 -9.85 -7.24
CA ASP A 208 7.94 -9.65 -8.30
C ASP A 208 9.11 -8.83 -7.76
N ILE A 209 9.97 -9.50 -6.99
CA ILE A 209 11.03 -8.82 -6.22
C ILE A 209 11.96 -7.98 -7.09
N ASP A 210 12.36 -8.48 -8.26
CA ASP A 210 13.32 -7.79 -9.12
C ASP A 210 12.71 -6.51 -9.70
N LYS A 211 11.44 -6.59 -10.13
CA LYS A 211 10.68 -5.44 -10.61
C LYS A 211 10.47 -4.42 -9.50
N GLU A 212 10.02 -4.88 -8.33
CA GLU A 212 9.68 -3.98 -7.22
C GLU A 212 10.94 -3.27 -6.67
N ILE A 213 12.08 -3.97 -6.57
CA ILE A 213 13.36 -3.33 -6.22
C ILE A 213 13.78 -2.30 -7.26
N ALA A 214 13.62 -2.61 -8.56
CA ALA A 214 13.94 -1.67 -9.62
C ALA A 214 13.06 -0.41 -9.57
N ASP A 215 11.75 -0.59 -9.40
CA ASP A 215 10.78 0.51 -9.27
C ASP A 215 11.07 1.35 -8.01
N TYR A 216 11.40 0.70 -6.88
CA TYR A 216 11.84 1.36 -5.65
C TYR A 216 13.12 2.19 -5.85
N GLN A 217 14.14 1.63 -6.49
CA GLN A 217 15.41 2.33 -6.72
C GLN A 217 15.23 3.57 -7.60
N VAL A 218 14.41 3.47 -8.65
CA VAL A 218 14.06 4.62 -9.50
C VAL A 218 13.43 5.74 -8.66
N LYS A 219 12.55 5.39 -7.72
CA LYS A 219 11.92 6.35 -6.81
C LYS A 219 12.94 7.00 -5.88
N VAL A 220 13.79 6.21 -5.23
CA VAL A 220 14.87 6.70 -4.34
C VAL A 220 15.81 7.64 -5.09
N ASP A 221 16.25 7.26 -6.29
CA ASP A 221 17.16 8.07 -7.11
C ASP A 221 16.50 9.40 -7.56
N SER A 222 15.19 9.38 -7.86
CA SER A 222 14.44 10.59 -8.20
C SER A 222 14.43 11.58 -7.03
N ILE A 223 14.16 11.10 -5.83
CA ILE A 223 14.18 11.93 -4.62
C ILE A 223 15.60 12.40 -4.35
N LYS A 224 16.62 11.57 -4.65
CA LYS A 224 18.03 11.91 -4.43
C LYS A 224 18.41 13.15 -5.22
N ASN A 225 17.98 13.18 -6.47
CA ASN A 225 18.23 14.30 -7.35
C ASN A 225 17.49 15.57 -6.90
N LEU A 226 16.24 15.45 -6.45
CA LEU A 226 15.48 16.60 -5.94
C LEU A 226 16.16 17.24 -4.71
N LEU A 227 16.53 16.45 -3.71
CA LEU A 227 17.20 16.96 -2.51
C LEU A 227 18.58 17.57 -2.81
N ALA A 228 19.32 16.99 -3.77
CA ALA A 228 20.61 17.53 -4.20
C ALA A 228 20.48 18.91 -4.87
N ASP A 229 19.40 19.15 -5.63
CA ASP A 229 19.13 20.46 -6.24
C ASP A 229 18.81 21.54 -5.19
N GLU A 230 18.31 21.14 -4.02
CA GLU A 230 17.96 22.02 -2.89
C GLU A 230 19.09 22.17 -1.86
N ASN A 231 20.24 21.53 -2.09
CA ASN A 231 21.40 21.56 -1.18
C ASN A 231 21.11 20.97 0.22
N VAL A 232 20.07 20.14 0.34
CA VAL A 232 19.73 19.40 1.57
C VAL A 232 20.34 18.01 1.46
N SER A 233 21.14 17.60 2.44
CA SER A 233 21.71 16.24 2.42
C SER A 233 20.65 15.19 2.80
N TRP A 234 20.86 13.96 2.34
CA TRP A 234 19.97 12.83 2.66
C TRP A 234 19.83 12.61 4.16
N ASP A 235 20.95 12.68 4.88
CA ASP A 235 20.97 12.47 6.32
C ASP A 235 20.31 13.65 7.06
N GLU A 236 20.47 14.89 6.57
CA GLU A 236 19.78 16.07 7.12
C GLU A 236 18.27 16.00 6.89
N ALA A 237 17.80 15.65 5.69
CA ALA A 237 16.37 15.52 5.39
C ALA A 237 15.67 14.47 6.29
N ILE A 238 16.38 13.39 6.64
CA ILE A 238 15.90 12.35 7.55
C ILE A 238 15.95 12.83 9.01
N THR A 239 17.03 13.52 9.42
CA THR A 239 17.26 13.91 10.82
C THR A 239 16.43 15.13 11.25
N GLU A 240 16.33 16.18 10.43
CA GLU A 240 15.56 17.41 10.74
C GLU A 240 14.06 17.12 10.92
N GLN A 241 13.54 16.09 10.26
CA GLN A 241 12.16 15.61 10.44
C GLN A 241 11.95 14.79 11.72
N THR A 242 12.99 14.17 12.29
CA THR A 242 12.88 13.42 13.56
C THR A 242 13.01 14.32 14.80
N GLU A 243 13.72 15.45 14.69
CA GLU A 243 13.93 16.38 15.81
C GLU A 243 12.96 17.59 15.81
N GLY A 244 12.18 17.78 14.75
CA GLY A 244 11.21 18.87 14.59
C GLY A 244 9.77 18.58 15.07
N TYR A 245 9.54 17.53 15.85
CA TYR A 245 8.22 17.24 16.43
C TYR A 245 8.06 17.88 17.81
N ASP A 246 7.95 19.20 17.85
CA ASP A 246 6.89 19.71 18.73
C ASP A 246 5.58 19.21 18.14
N ALA A 247 4.76 18.59 18.99
CA ALA A 247 3.49 17.98 18.65
C ALA A 247 2.50 19.02 18.08
N TYR A 248 2.73 19.46 16.85
CA TYR A 248 1.82 20.31 16.11
C TYR A 248 0.70 19.44 15.57
N ASP A 249 -0.39 19.45 16.34
CA ASP A 249 -1.76 19.56 15.84
C ASP A 249 -2.27 18.46 14.88
N TYR A 250 -1.78 17.24 15.03
CA TYR A 250 -2.29 16.07 14.29
C TYR A 250 -3.71 15.63 14.71
N TYR A 251 -4.42 16.43 15.51
CA TYR A 251 -5.77 16.13 16.02
C TYR A 251 -6.89 17.04 15.50
N ASP A 252 -6.64 17.94 14.54
CA ASP A 252 -7.70 18.85 14.04
C ASP A 252 -8.10 18.68 12.55
N TYR A 253 -8.01 17.45 12.02
CA TYR A 253 -8.75 17.12 10.80
C TYR A 253 -10.16 16.61 11.14
N HIS A 254 -11.02 17.59 11.42
CA HIS A 254 -12.45 17.57 11.14
C HIS A 254 -13.32 16.63 11.98
N ASN A 255 -13.79 17.18 13.11
CA ASN A 255 -15.02 16.86 13.85
C ASN A 255 -16.34 16.84 13.01
N TYR A 256 -16.26 16.72 11.68
CA TYR A 256 -17.39 16.83 10.74
C TYR A 256 -17.89 15.49 10.20
N MET A 257 -17.25 14.37 10.54
CA MET A 257 -17.65 13.05 10.04
C MET A 257 -17.86 12.05 11.17
N THR A 258 -19.04 11.41 11.22
CA THR A 258 -19.20 10.25 12.12
C THR A 258 -18.37 9.10 11.58
N GLN A 259 -17.16 8.94 12.11
CA GLN A 259 -16.37 7.77 11.80
C GLN A 259 -17.07 6.50 12.33
N PRO A 260 -16.95 5.38 11.61
CA PRO A 260 -17.38 4.10 12.15
C PRO A 260 -16.67 3.81 13.47
N GLN A 261 -17.39 3.26 14.45
CA GLN A 261 -16.83 2.99 15.78
C GLN A 261 -15.68 1.97 15.73
N PHE A 262 -15.69 1.04 14.77
CA PHE A 262 -14.56 0.15 14.55
C PHE A 262 -13.23 0.85 14.27
N CYS A 263 -13.22 2.13 13.84
CA CYS A 263 -11.97 2.90 13.67
C CYS A 263 -11.32 3.31 15.00
N ASN A 264 -12.05 3.18 16.11
CA ASN A 264 -11.52 3.35 17.46
C ASN A 264 -10.74 2.10 17.93
N TYR A 265 -10.76 0.97 17.21
CA TYR A 265 -10.12 -0.32 17.54
C TYR A 265 -10.47 -0.95 18.91
N SER A 266 -10.99 -0.20 19.88
CA SER A 266 -11.31 -0.65 21.23
C SER A 266 -12.35 -1.77 21.26
N GLU A 267 -13.39 -1.69 20.42
CA GLU A 267 -14.37 -2.79 20.31
C GLU A 267 -13.84 -3.99 19.51
N LEU A 268 -12.87 -3.80 18.61
CA LEU A 268 -12.24 -4.90 17.88
C LEU A 268 -11.51 -5.84 18.83
N TYR A 269 -10.77 -5.29 19.80
CA TYR A 269 -10.04 -6.07 20.79
C TYR A 269 -10.95 -6.85 21.76
N ASN A 270 -12.25 -6.52 21.81
CA ASN A 270 -13.24 -7.28 22.56
C ASN A 270 -13.79 -8.50 21.79
N LEU A 271 -13.48 -8.64 20.49
CA LEU A 271 -13.88 -9.80 19.71
C LEU A 271 -13.06 -11.02 20.11
N LYS A 272 -13.76 -12.11 20.45
CA LYS A 272 -13.14 -13.40 20.73
C LYS A 272 -13.08 -14.21 19.44
N PHE A 273 -12.03 -14.00 18.67
CA PHE A 273 -11.69 -14.88 17.54
C PHE A 273 -11.33 -16.28 18.03
N GLU A 274 -11.73 -17.30 17.28
CA GLU A 274 -11.38 -18.70 17.52
C GLU A 274 -9.92 -18.99 17.13
N ASP A 275 -9.40 -18.25 16.16
CA ASP A 275 -8.04 -18.31 15.67
C ASP A 275 -7.36 -16.96 15.89
N GLU A 276 -6.21 -16.98 16.57
CA GLU A 276 -5.43 -15.79 16.89
C GLU A 276 -4.81 -15.13 15.64
N THR A 277 -4.76 -15.81 14.49
CA THR A 277 -4.36 -15.20 13.22
C THR A 277 -5.43 -14.28 12.63
N SER A 278 -6.69 -14.48 13.03
CA SER A 278 -7.83 -13.69 12.58
C SER A 278 -7.71 -12.20 12.94
N ILE A 279 -7.11 -11.89 14.10
CA ILE A 279 -6.88 -10.50 14.51
C ILE A 279 -5.81 -9.82 13.64
N SER A 280 -4.79 -10.57 13.22
CA SER A 280 -3.73 -10.09 12.32
C SER A 280 -4.24 -9.82 10.91
N PHE A 281 -5.30 -10.50 10.49
CA PHE A 281 -6.02 -10.18 9.25
C PHE A 281 -6.98 -9.00 9.45
N ALA A 282 -7.74 -9.00 10.55
CA ALA A 282 -8.78 -8.00 10.82
C ALA A 282 -8.22 -6.58 10.98
N THR A 283 -7.11 -6.43 11.70
CA THR A 283 -6.51 -5.13 12.03
C THR A 283 -6.09 -4.32 10.79
N PRO A 284 -5.24 -4.83 9.87
CA PRO A 284 -4.85 -4.07 8.67
C PRO A 284 -6.02 -3.85 7.72
N TYR A 285 -6.98 -4.77 7.66
CA TYR A 285 -8.19 -4.60 6.86
C TYR A 285 -9.09 -3.48 7.41
N ILE A 286 -9.25 -3.41 8.73
CA ILE A 286 -9.98 -2.33 9.40
C ILE A 286 -9.26 -1.00 9.18
N SER A 287 -7.93 -0.97 9.33
CA SER A 287 -7.10 0.20 9.02
C SER A 287 -7.35 0.69 7.60
N SER A 288 -7.36 -0.22 6.63
CA SER A 288 -7.66 0.10 5.24
C SER A 288 -9.07 0.70 5.09
N LEU A 289 -10.09 0.11 5.74
CA LEU A 289 -11.45 0.65 5.73
C LEU A 289 -11.57 2.02 6.41
N CYS A 290 -10.78 2.28 7.45
CA CYS A 290 -10.72 3.57 8.13
C CYS A 290 -9.95 4.62 7.30
N ASN A 291 -8.88 4.24 6.61
CA ASN A 291 -8.17 5.12 5.67
C ASN A 291 -9.11 5.74 4.64
N TYR A 292 -10.08 4.97 4.11
CA TYR A 292 -11.11 5.50 3.22
C TYR A 292 -12.02 6.56 3.85
N THR A 293 -12.18 6.61 5.18
CA THR A 293 -13.00 7.62 5.86
C THR A 293 -12.24 8.93 6.06
N TYR A 294 -10.91 8.92 6.17
CA TYR A 294 -10.11 10.15 6.29
C TYR A 294 -10.14 11.00 5.01
N TYR A 295 -10.26 10.37 3.85
CA TYR A 295 -10.37 11.06 2.55
C TYR A 295 -11.82 11.20 2.05
N MET A 296 -12.80 10.80 2.87
CA MET A 296 -14.21 10.86 2.50
C MET A 296 -14.70 12.31 2.54
N LYS A 297 -15.44 12.73 1.50
CA LYS A 297 -16.07 14.06 1.49
C LYS A 297 -17.37 14.05 2.30
N ALA A 298 -17.74 15.20 2.84
CA ALA A 298 -19.05 15.39 3.45
C ALA A 298 -20.17 15.03 2.45
N GLY A 299 -21.12 14.18 2.85
CA GLY A 299 -22.21 13.71 2.01
C GLY A 299 -21.94 12.37 1.30
N ASP A 300 -20.71 11.85 1.33
CA ASP A 300 -20.35 10.56 0.74
C ASP A 300 -20.60 9.37 1.70
N GLU A 301 -21.20 9.58 2.87
CA GLU A 301 -21.38 8.52 3.88
C GLU A 301 -22.19 7.34 3.33
N GLU A 302 -23.21 7.59 2.50
CA GLU A 302 -23.99 6.54 1.85
C GLU A 302 -23.22 5.82 0.73
N LYS A 303 -22.29 6.51 0.07
CA LYS A 303 -21.39 5.91 -0.94
C LYS A 303 -20.38 4.99 -0.26
N TYR A 304 -19.75 5.46 0.82
CA TYR A 304 -18.85 4.67 1.66
C TYR A 304 -19.58 3.47 2.25
N LYS A 305 -20.77 3.65 2.81
CA LYS A 305 -21.59 2.56 3.37
C LYS A 305 -21.83 1.45 2.36
N LYS A 306 -22.21 1.80 1.12
CA LYS A 306 -22.40 0.81 0.04
C LYS A 306 -21.10 0.10 -0.34
N PHE A 307 -19.99 0.84 -0.43
CA PHE A 307 -18.66 0.27 -0.70
C PHE A 307 -18.23 -0.69 0.43
N ALA A 308 -18.19 -0.22 1.67
CA ALA A 308 -17.74 -0.98 2.83
C ALA A 308 -18.60 -2.25 3.04
N LEU A 309 -19.94 -2.17 2.90
CA LEU A 309 -20.82 -3.34 2.97
C LEU A 309 -20.53 -4.38 1.87
N LYS A 310 -20.14 -3.94 0.68
CA LYS A 310 -19.75 -4.83 -0.42
C LYS A 310 -18.40 -5.49 -0.12
N GLU A 311 -17.41 -4.74 0.35
CA GLU A 311 -16.08 -5.22 0.66
C GLU A 311 -16.09 -6.24 1.80
N ILE A 312 -16.75 -5.94 2.94
CA ILE A 312 -16.81 -6.89 4.06
C ILE A 312 -17.51 -8.20 3.67
N LYS A 313 -18.49 -8.14 2.74
CA LYS A 313 -19.18 -9.32 2.21
C LYS A 313 -18.25 -10.14 1.31
N GLY A 314 -17.39 -9.48 0.55
CA GLY A 314 -16.29 -10.10 -0.19
C GLY A 314 -15.33 -10.83 0.75
N VAL A 315 -14.88 -10.16 1.81
CA VAL A 315 -13.99 -10.74 2.84
C VAL A 315 -14.60 -11.96 3.52
N LYS A 316 -15.85 -11.87 3.99
CA LYS A 316 -16.61 -12.99 4.59
C LYS A 316 -16.59 -14.24 3.71
N LYS A 317 -16.63 -14.06 2.39
CA LYS A 317 -16.73 -15.14 1.40
C LYS A 317 -15.36 -15.66 0.96
N ASN A 318 -14.39 -14.76 0.76
CA ASN A 318 -13.13 -15.06 0.07
C ASN A 318 -12.00 -15.34 1.04
N ALA A 319 -11.90 -14.61 2.15
CA ALA A 319 -10.80 -14.78 3.10
C ALA A 319 -10.76 -16.20 3.75
N PRO A 320 -11.92 -16.85 4.04
CA PRO A 320 -11.93 -18.26 4.42
C PRO A 320 -11.51 -19.25 3.34
N LYS A 321 -11.74 -18.91 2.07
CA LYS A 321 -11.32 -19.78 0.96
C LYS A 321 -9.81 -19.72 0.74
N SER A 322 -9.21 -18.55 0.99
CA SER A 322 -7.77 -18.32 0.90
C SER A 322 -7.01 -18.77 2.16
N GLY A 323 -7.70 -19.24 3.20
CA GLY A 323 -7.09 -19.68 4.46
C GLY A 323 -6.53 -18.56 5.33
N LEU A 324 -6.87 -17.30 5.05
CA LEU A 324 -6.38 -16.12 5.79
C LEU A 324 -7.06 -15.95 7.16
N ILE A 325 -8.28 -16.47 7.28
CA ILE A 325 -9.12 -16.43 8.47
C ILE A 325 -10.08 -17.61 8.41
N ASN A 326 -10.38 -18.27 9.51
CA ASN A 326 -11.36 -19.36 9.47
C ASN A 326 -12.79 -18.82 9.21
N LYS A 327 -13.71 -19.71 8.79
CA LYS A 327 -15.07 -19.31 8.41
C LYS A 327 -15.87 -18.69 9.55
N LYS A 328 -15.63 -19.11 10.80
CA LYS A 328 -16.35 -18.63 11.98
C LYS A 328 -15.90 -17.21 12.33
N ASP A 329 -14.60 -16.96 12.29
CA ASP A 329 -14.00 -15.67 12.57
C ASP A 329 -14.26 -14.65 11.45
N ALA A 330 -14.30 -15.09 10.19
CA ALA A 330 -14.72 -14.23 9.09
C ALA A 330 -16.19 -13.79 9.22
N ASN A 331 -17.05 -14.67 9.75
CA ASN A 331 -18.41 -14.30 10.09
C ASN A 331 -18.46 -13.32 11.27
N LEU A 332 -17.66 -13.56 12.31
CA LEU A 332 -17.58 -12.68 13.48
C LEU A 332 -17.12 -11.26 13.09
N LEU A 333 -16.03 -11.15 12.32
CA LEU A 333 -15.52 -9.89 11.79
C LEU A 333 -16.56 -9.20 10.89
N TYR A 334 -17.22 -9.94 10.01
CA TYR A 334 -18.27 -9.39 9.16
C TYR A 334 -19.43 -8.80 9.96
N GLU A 335 -19.96 -9.51 10.96
CA GLU A 335 -21.08 -9.00 11.75
C GLU A 335 -20.67 -7.80 12.61
N PHE A 336 -19.44 -7.80 13.15
CA PHE A 336 -18.85 -6.67 13.85
C PHE A 336 -18.81 -5.42 12.96
N LEU A 337 -18.16 -5.51 11.79
CA LEU A 337 -18.02 -4.36 10.87
C LEU A 337 -19.38 -3.92 10.31
N LYS A 338 -20.22 -4.89 9.93
CA LYS A 338 -21.54 -4.60 9.37
C LYS A 338 -22.39 -3.78 10.33
N LYS A 339 -22.43 -4.15 11.62
CA LYS A 339 -23.20 -3.46 12.66
C LYS A 339 -22.87 -1.97 12.67
N ASP A 340 -21.58 -1.65 12.68
CA ASP A 340 -21.10 -0.28 12.78
C ASP A 340 -21.29 0.51 11.47
N ILE A 341 -21.03 -0.12 10.32
CA ILE A 341 -21.29 0.48 8.99
C ILE A 341 -22.79 0.79 8.82
N GLU A 342 -23.67 -0.12 9.27
CA GLU A 342 -25.11 0.09 9.23
C GLU A 342 -25.57 1.20 10.18
N ALA A 343 -24.91 1.34 11.33
CA ALA A 343 -25.18 2.35 12.35
C ALA A 343 -24.61 3.74 12.03
N MET A 344 -23.75 3.88 11.01
CA MET A 344 -23.25 5.18 10.56
C MET A 344 -24.41 6.13 10.25
N LYS A 345 -24.33 7.34 10.81
CA LYS A 345 -25.30 8.41 10.59
C LYS A 345 -24.73 9.37 9.56
N LYS A 346 -25.61 10.11 8.89
CA LYS A 346 -25.18 11.27 8.12
C LYS A 346 -24.69 12.34 9.09
N SER A 347 -23.54 12.93 8.81
CA SER A 347 -22.97 13.93 9.69
C SER A 347 -23.78 15.23 9.61
N THR A 348 -23.97 15.91 10.74
CA THR A 348 -24.68 17.20 10.80
C THR A 348 -23.65 18.33 10.80
N PRO A 349 -23.71 19.31 9.88
CA PRO A 349 -22.77 20.42 9.85
C PRO A 349 -22.86 21.24 11.15
N LYS A 350 -21.72 21.61 11.74
CA LYS A 350 -21.70 22.70 12.74
C LYS A 350 -22.08 24.02 12.06
N SER A 351 -22.70 24.93 12.80
CA SER A 351 -23.04 26.26 12.29
C SER A 351 -21.79 27.13 12.20
N GLN A 352 -21.82 28.17 11.36
CA GLN A 352 -20.72 29.13 11.22
C GLN A 352 -20.39 29.87 12.54
N GLU A 353 -21.35 29.91 13.48
CA GLU A 353 -21.13 30.42 14.85
C GLU A 353 -20.30 29.46 15.71
N ASP A 354 -20.48 28.14 15.56
CA ASP A 354 -19.70 27.15 16.32
C ASP A 354 -18.22 27.18 15.90
N PHE A 355 -17.96 27.38 14.61
CA PHE A 355 -16.61 27.58 14.07
C PHE A 355 -15.94 28.85 14.63
N ALA A 356 -16.70 29.93 14.79
CA ALA A 356 -16.18 31.20 15.28
C ALA A 356 -15.84 31.16 16.78
N VAL A 357 -16.53 30.32 17.56
CA VAL A 357 -16.27 30.14 18.99
C VAL A 357 -15.01 29.32 19.23
N GLU A 358 -14.74 28.28 18.43
CA GLU A 358 -13.51 27.48 18.49
C GLU A 358 -12.29 28.28 18.01
N ALA A 359 -12.39 28.96 16.86
CA ALA A 359 -11.30 29.79 16.34
C ALA A 359 -10.90 30.94 17.30
N ALA A 360 -11.85 31.46 18.09
CA ALA A 360 -11.58 32.47 19.12
C ALA A 360 -10.90 31.90 20.38
N ALA A 361 -11.02 30.59 20.65
CA ALA A 361 -10.32 29.92 21.74
C ALA A 361 -8.86 29.64 21.38
N ASP A 362 -8.59 29.26 20.12
CA ASP A 362 -7.23 28.92 19.64
C ASP A 362 -6.38 30.15 19.30
N ALA A 363 -7.00 31.25 18.85
CA ALA A 363 -6.31 32.52 18.60
C ALA A 363 -5.70 33.16 19.86
N VAL A 364 -6.09 32.72 21.07
CA VAL A 364 -5.48 33.17 22.34
C VAL A 364 -4.17 32.44 22.64
N VAL A 365 -3.89 31.32 21.98
CA VAL A 365 -2.67 30.52 22.15
C VAL A 365 -1.64 30.79 21.03
N ALA A 366 -2.09 31.05 19.80
CA ALA A 366 -1.22 31.21 18.62
C ALA A 366 -0.78 32.66 18.34
N ALA A 367 -0.43 33.43 19.37
CA ALA A 367 0.13 34.78 19.21
C ALA A 367 1.67 34.79 19.34
N ALA A 368 2.35 33.92 18.60
CA ALA A 368 3.76 34.04 18.28
C ALA A 368 4.08 33.05 17.14
N GLU A 369 4.15 33.55 15.91
CA GLU A 369 5.21 33.28 14.93
C GLU A 369 4.76 33.76 13.55
N GLU A 370 5.67 34.49 12.88
CA GLU A 370 5.49 34.94 11.52
C GLU A 370 5.52 33.72 10.60
N ALA A 371 4.45 33.52 9.83
CA ALA A 371 4.37 32.47 8.83
C ALA A 371 5.43 32.72 7.74
N VAL A 372 6.50 31.93 7.79
CA VAL A 372 7.33 31.65 6.62
C VAL A 372 6.49 30.74 5.73
N GLU A 373 6.24 31.18 4.50
CA GLU A 373 5.55 30.40 3.48
C GLU A 373 6.47 29.21 3.11
N TYR A 374 6.23 28.07 3.73
CA TYR A 374 6.82 26.81 3.30
C TYR A 374 6.03 26.30 2.10
N ASP A 375 6.73 26.07 0.99
CA ASP A 375 6.23 25.24 -0.09
C ASP A 375 6.10 23.83 0.51
N TYR A 376 4.86 23.43 0.82
CA TYR A 376 4.61 22.13 1.42
C TYR A 376 5.08 21.05 0.44
N PHE A 377 6.16 20.34 0.78
CA PHE A 377 6.64 19.12 0.12
C PHE A 377 5.64 17.95 0.30
N ALA A 378 4.42 18.13 -0.19
CA ALA A 378 3.44 17.07 -0.29
C ALA A 378 3.76 16.21 -1.54
N ASP A 379 4.20 14.97 -1.32
CA ASP A 379 3.99 13.81 -2.20
C ASP A 379 4.04 14.02 -3.72
N TYR A 380 5.18 14.43 -4.28
CA TYR A 380 5.37 14.42 -5.73
C TYR A 380 6.40 13.37 -6.17
N TYR A 381 6.00 12.10 -6.08
CA TYR A 381 6.34 11.20 -7.18
C TYR A 381 5.39 11.51 -8.34
N VAL A 382 5.86 12.33 -9.28
CA VAL A 382 5.18 12.54 -10.57
C VAL A 382 5.60 11.39 -11.48
N ASP A 383 4.73 10.39 -11.61
CA ASP A 383 4.91 9.31 -12.59
C ASP A 383 5.38 9.88 -13.94
N SER A 384 6.49 9.35 -14.46
CA SER A 384 6.95 9.73 -15.80
C SER A 384 5.79 9.57 -16.80
N TYR A 385 5.43 10.64 -17.50
CA TYR A 385 4.32 10.58 -18.43
C TYR A 385 4.67 9.65 -19.59
N LYS A 386 3.99 8.51 -19.65
CA LYS A 386 3.99 7.59 -20.79
C LYS A 386 2.69 7.80 -21.55
N SER A 387 2.81 8.40 -22.72
CA SER A 387 1.67 8.73 -23.56
C SER A 387 1.06 7.46 -24.16
N GLU A 388 -0.23 7.23 -23.92
CA GLU A 388 -0.98 6.07 -24.42
C GLU A 388 -1.90 6.42 -25.60
N TYR A 389 -1.87 7.67 -26.08
CA TYR A 389 -2.77 8.16 -27.15
C TYR A 389 -2.79 7.30 -28.43
N MET A 390 -1.70 6.61 -28.77
CA MET A 390 -1.67 5.73 -29.95
C MET A 390 -2.45 4.42 -29.76
N ASN A 391 -2.71 4.04 -28.51
CA ASN A 391 -3.42 2.82 -28.15
C ASN A 391 -4.91 3.07 -27.89
N LEU A 392 -5.33 4.34 -27.79
CA LEU A 392 -6.72 4.71 -27.57
C LEU A 392 -7.54 4.53 -28.86
N THR A 393 -8.67 3.83 -28.76
CA THR A 393 -9.68 3.80 -29.81
C THR A 393 -10.85 4.72 -29.45
N PRO A 394 -11.65 5.17 -30.43
CA PRO A 394 -12.78 6.06 -30.16
C PRO A 394 -13.84 5.46 -29.22
N GLU A 395 -13.90 4.14 -29.09
CA GLU A 395 -14.78 3.41 -28.16
C GLU A 395 -14.26 3.39 -26.72
N MET A 396 -12.97 3.66 -26.52
CA MET A 396 -12.32 3.69 -25.21
C MET A 396 -12.43 5.06 -24.53
N MET A 397 -13.11 6.01 -25.14
CA MET A 397 -13.34 7.35 -24.58
C MET A 397 -14.56 7.32 -23.66
N ASN A 398 -14.36 7.77 -22.44
CA ASN A 398 -15.39 7.91 -21.42
C ASN A 398 -15.16 9.23 -20.70
N PHE A 399 -16.25 9.88 -20.29
CA PHE A 399 -16.20 11.25 -19.80
C PHE A 399 -16.68 11.33 -18.35
N ALA A 400 -15.90 12.00 -17.51
CA ALA A 400 -16.25 12.26 -16.13
C ALA A 400 -17.50 13.15 -16.00
N PHE A 401 -17.73 14.09 -16.94
CA PHE A 401 -18.88 15.00 -16.89
C PHE A 401 -20.22 14.26 -17.01
N GLU A 402 -20.26 13.09 -17.64
CA GLU A 402 -21.47 12.26 -17.72
C GLU A 402 -21.92 11.72 -16.34
N THR A 403 -21.04 11.79 -15.33
CA THR A 403 -21.38 11.42 -13.95
C THR A 403 -22.09 12.53 -13.17
N LEU A 404 -22.15 13.75 -13.71
CA LEU A 404 -22.85 14.87 -13.09
C LEU A 404 -24.38 14.71 -13.19
N SER A 405 -25.08 14.99 -12.10
CA SER A 405 -26.54 15.10 -12.13
C SER A 405 -26.98 16.33 -12.92
N ALA A 406 -28.17 16.30 -13.52
CA ALA A 406 -28.71 17.41 -14.32
C ALA A 406 -28.79 18.75 -13.57
N ASP A 407 -28.90 18.70 -12.23
CA ASP A 407 -29.00 19.85 -11.33
C ASP A 407 -27.68 20.13 -10.59
N SER A 408 -26.56 19.55 -11.03
CA SER A 408 -25.25 19.77 -10.40
C SER A 408 -24.84 21.25 -10.48
N PRO A 409 -24.35 21.87 -9.39
CA PRO A 409 -23.83 23.24 -9.43
C PRO A 409 -22.56 23.35 -10.29
N TYR A 410 -21.87 22.24 -10.57
CA TYR A 410 -20.67 22.22 -11.40
C TYR A 410 -20.92 22.63 -12.86
N TRP A 411 -22.17 22.53 -13.34
CA TRP A 411 -22.52 23.02 -14.67
C TRP A 411 -22.29 24.52 -14.84
N GLU A 412 -22.30 25.31 -13.76
CA GLU A 412 -22.06 26.77 -13.82
C GLU A 412 -20.58 27.11 -14.07
N GLY A 413 -19.66 26.19 -13.71
CA GLY A 413 -18.22 26.36 -13.92
C GLY A 413 -17.71 25.76 -15.22
N MET A 414 -18.59 25.20 -16.07
CA MET A 414 -18.23 24.56 -17.32
C MET A 414 -18.81 25.32 -18.51
N PRO A 415 -18.24 25.18 -19.72
CA PRO A 415 -18.88 25.67 -20.93
C PRO A 415 -20.31 25.15 -21.04
N SER A 416 -21.25 26.04 -21.38
CA SER A 416 -22.69 25.72 -21.43
C SER A 416 -23.02 24.55 -22.36
N TYR A 417 -22.20 24.35 -23.40
CA TYR A 417 -22.35 23.23 -24.33
C TYR A 417 -22.13 21.86 -23.68
N CYS A 418 -21.38 21.75 -22.58
CA CYS A 418 -21.09 20.46 -21.95
C CYS A 418 -22.37 19.77 -21.43
N LYS A 419 -23.37 20.55 -21.03
CA LYS A 419 -24.67 20.02 -20.58
C LYS A 419 -25.49 19.43 -21.73
N GLU A 420 -25.25 19.89 -22.95
CA GLU A 420 -25.99 19.51 -24.16
C GLU A 420 -25.03 19.11 -25.28
N ILE A 421 -23.97 18.37 -24.96
CA ILE A 421 -22.88 18.11 -25.91
C ILE A 421 -23.36 17.49 -27.23
N ASP A 422 -24.35 16.60 -27.16
CA ASP A 422 -24.94 15.95 -28.33
C ASP A 422 -25.68 16.92 -29.26
N SER A 423 -26.15 18.06 -28.75
CA SER A 423 -26.86 19.07 -29.54
C SER A 423 -25.91 19.97 -30.34
N ILE A 424 -24.64 20.05 -29.94
CA ILE A 424 -23.63 20.88 -30.60
C ILE A 424 -22.81 20.14 -31.67
N ILE A 425 -22.87 18.80 -31.71
CA ILE A 425 -22.14 18.01 -32.70
C ILE A 425 -22.77 18.21 -34.08
N PRO A 426 -22.03 18.70 -35.10
CA PRO A 426 -22.57 18.85 -36.44
C PRO A 426 -22.96 17.52 -37.09
N GLU A 427 -23.97 17.59 -37.96
CA GLU A 427 -24.28 16.49 -38.88
C GLU A 427 -23.25 16.43 -40.01
N PHE A 428 -22.20 15.65 -39.77
CA PHE A 428 -21.19 15.35 -40.77
C PHE A 428 -21.69 14.33 -41.78
N SER A 429 -21.17 14.42 -43.00
CA SER A 429 -21.46 13.44 -44.05
C SER A 429 -20.83 12.07 -43.74
N ASN A 430 -19.73 12.07 -42.97
CA ASN A 430 -19.08 10.89 -42.43
C ASN A 430 -19.37 10.79 -40.92
N GLN A 431 -20.06 9.73 -40.51
CA GLN A 431 -20.45 9.51 -39.11
C GLN A 431 -19.24 9.29 -38.18
N GLU A 432 -18.10 8.86 -38.70
CA GLU A 432 -16.88 8.74 -37.89
C GLU A 432 -16.42 10.13 -37.40
N ILE A 433 -16.57 11.18 -38.22
CA ILE A 433 -16.21 12.54 -37.81
C ILE A 433 -17.07 13.00 -36.64
N SER A 434 -18.38 12.69 -36.64
CA SER A 434 -19.27 13.00 -35.52
C SER A 434 -18.81 12.37 -34.22
N LYS A 435 -18.34 11.11 -34.27
CA LYS A 435 -17.84 10.39 -33.10
C LYS A 435 -16.59 11.03 -32.54
N HIS A 436 -15.60 11.29 -33.39
CA HIS A 436 -14.35 11.94 -33.00
C HIS A 436 -14.58 13.37 -32.50
N ALA A 437 -15.50 14.12 -33.11
CA ALA A 437 -15.90 15.46 -32.64
C ALA A 437 -16.53 15.43 -31.24
N LYS A 438 -17.41 14.44 -30.97
CA LYS A 438 -17.99 14.23 -29.65
C LYS A 438 -16.92 13.89 -28.62
N ASN A 439 -16.02 12.96 -28.95
CA ASN A 439 -14.93 12.58 -28.06
C ASN A 439 -14.03 13.76 -27.72
N TYR A 440 -13.67 14.58 -28.71
CA TYR A 440 -12.85 15.76 -28.50
C TYR A 440 -13.54 16.75 -27.54
N ALA A 441 -14.78 17.14 -27.83
CA ALA A 441 -15.52 18.07 -26.95
C ALA A 441 -15.76 17.50 -25.55
N GLY A 442 -16.00 16.20 -25.43
CA GLY A 442 -16.21 15.54 -24.14
C GLY A 442 -14.98 15.56 -23.25
N GLN A 443 -13.79 15.33 -23.82
CA GLN A 443 -12.54 15.43 -23.09
C GLN A 443 -12.22 16.88 -22.69
N ILE A 444 -12.58 17.87 -23.52
CA ILE A 444 -12.47 19.28 -23.14
C ILE A 444 -13.38 19.60 -21.94
N CYS A 445 -14.63 19.10 -21.93
CA CYS A 445 -15.51 19.23 -20.78
C CYS A 445 -14.92 18.63 -19.50
N ASP A 446 -14.28 17.45 -19.59
CA ASP A 446 -13.59 16.85 -18.45
C ASP A 446 -12.43 17.71 -17.92
N MET A 447 -11.71 18.42 -18.79
CA MET A 447 -10.64 19.33 -18.36
C MET A 447 -11.16 20.47 -17.48
N TYR A 448 -12.33 21.04 -17.78
CA TYR A 448 -12.96 22.07 -16.93
C TYR A 448 -13.38 21.52 -15.56
N MET A 449 -13.73 20.23 -15.49
CA MET A 449 -13.97 19.59 -14.19
C MET A 449 -12.72 19.47 -13.33
N GLY A 450 -11.53 19.69 -13.89
CA GLY A 450 -10.29 19.64 -13.15
C GLY A 450 -10.16 20.71 -12.07
N GLU A 451 -10.81 21.86 -12.27
CA GLU A 451 -10.85 22.93 -11.26
C GLU A 451 -11.79 22.60 -10.08
N PHE A 452 -12.58 21.52 -10.20
CA PHE A 452 -13.53 21.13 -9.17
C PHE A 452 -12.91 20.12 -8.22
N TYR A 453 -13.04 20.40 -6.92
CA TYR A 453 -12.45 19.57 -5.88
C TYR A 453 -12.98 18.12 -5.96
N GLY A 454 -12.08 17.17 -6.17
CA GLY A 454 -12.31 15.73 -6.35
C GLY A 454 -13.31 15.35 -7.44
N SER A 455 -13.12 15.92 -8.63
CA SER A 455 -13.61 15.35 -9.88
C SER A 455 -12.93 14.00 -10.15
N ASN A 456 -13.64 13.08 -10.81
CA ASN A 456 -13.07 11.77 -11.19
C ASN A 456 -12.26 11.85 -12.50
N VAL A 457 -11.64 12.99 -12.78
CA VAL A 457 -10.94 13.26 -14.03
C VAL A 457 -9.56 12.64 -13.96
N TRP A 458 -9.28 11.71 -14.87
CA TRP A 458 -7.93 11.19 -15.06
C TRP A 458 -7.16 12.06 -16.06
N TYR A 459 -6.53 13.12 -15.56
CA TYR A 459 -5.89 14.15 -16.40
C TYR A 459 -4.95 13.63 -17.49
N LYS A 460 -4.05 12.68 -17.16
CA LYS A 460 -3.11 12.13 -18.15
C LYS A 460 -3.85 11.42 -19.29
N GLY A 461 -4.90 10.66 -18.96
CA GLY A 461 -5.74 9.99 -19.95
C GLY A 461 -6.60 10.94 -20.76
N THR A 462 -7.18 11.98 -20.12
CA THR A 462 -7.94 13.04 -20.81
C THR A 462 -7.07 13.78 -21.82
N LEU A 463 -5.83 14.12 -21.45
CA LEU A 463 -4.84 14.72 -22.35
C LEU A 463 -4.45 13.80 -23.52
N ASP A 464 -4.24 12.51 -23.25
CA ASP A 464 -4.00 11.51 -24.29
C ASP A 464 -5.21 11.35 -25.22
N GLY A 465 -6.43 11.43 -24.69
CA GLY A 465 -7.68 11.43 -25.45
C GLY A 465 -7.76 12.62 -26.39
N ILE A 466 -7.58 13.85 -25.88
CA ILE A 466 -7.53 15.08 -26.69
C ILE A 466 -6.49 14.94 -27.81
N ARG A 467 -5.30 14.43 -27.49
CA ARG A 467 -4.21 14.23 -28.45
C ARG A 467 -4.56 13.20 -29.53
N ALA A 468 -5.20 12.09 -29.16
CA ALA A 468 -5.64 11.06 -30.11
C ALA A 468 -6.65 11.64 -31.12
N GLU A 469 -7.62 12.42 -30.63
CA GLU A 469 -8.65 13.04 -31.45
C GLU A 469 -8.08 14.12 -32.39
N GLN A 470 -7.19 14.99 -31.89
CA GLN A 470 -6.48 15.95 -32.74
C GLN A 470 -5.67 15.26 -33.85
N MET A 471 -5.01 14.15 -33.52
CA MET A 471 -4.24 13.40 -34.49
C MET A 471 -5.12 12.72 -35.54
N TYR A 472 -6.30 12.24 -35.16
CA TYR A 472 -7.29 11.74 -36.12
C TYR A 472 -7.71 12.84 -37.10
N PHE A 473 -8.09 14.01 -36.60
CA PHE A 473 -8.49 15.13 -37.46
C PHE A 473 -7.37 15.54 -38.41
N ASN A 474 -6.14 15.66 -37.90
CA ASN A 474 -4.99 16.07 -38.71
C ASN A 474 -4.65 15.04 -39.80
N LYS A 475 -4.64 13.74 -39.48
CA LYS A 475 -4.29 12.67 -40.44
C LYS A 475 -5.33 12.49 -41.53
N ASN A 476 -6.62 12.54 -41.16
CA ASN A 476 -7.71 12.28 -42.10
C ASN A 476 -8.23 13.56 -42.75
N ARG A 477 -7.66 14.74 -42.39
CA ARG A 477 -8.16 16.03 -42.85
C ARG A 477 -8.32 16.07 -44.36
N ASP A 478 -7.33 15.62 -45.11
CA ASP A 478 -7.36 15.69 -46.57
C ASP A 478 -8.48 14.85 -47.20
N GLU A 479 -8.87 13.77 -46.54
CA GLU A 479 -9.94 12.85 -46.96
C GLU A 479 -11.35 13.41 -46.68
N PHE A 480 -11.47 14.36 -45.77
CA PHE A 480 -12.76 14.98 -45.45
C PHE A 480 -13.28 15.81 -46.62
N SER A 481 -14.60 15.76 -46.81
CA SER A 481 -15.26 16.60 -47.82
C SER A 481 -15.06 18.08 -47.50
N LYS A 482 -15.14 18.95 -48.52
CA LYS A 482 -15.06 20.41 -48.31
C LYS A 482 -16.12 20.92 -47.31
N LYS A 483 -17.30 20.27 -47.28
CA LYS A 483 -18.38 20.58 -46.34
C LYS A 483 -17.98 20.18 -44.91
N ASP A 484 -17.51 18.95 -44.72
CA ASP A 484 -17.18 18.43 -43.38
C ASP A 484 -15.97 19.15 -42.78
N LYS A 485 -14.96 19.53 -43.60
CA LYS A 485 -13.85 20.39 -43.18
C LYS A 485 -14.36 21.69 -42.57
N LYS A 486 -15.25 22.37 -43.30
CA LYS A 486 -15.82 23.64 -42.86
C LYS A 486 -16.64 23.47 -41.57
N LEU A 487 -17.45 22.40 -41.48
CA LEU A 487 -18.24 22.11 -40.28
C LEU A 487 -17.35 21.78 -39.07
N LEU A 488 -16.25 21.07 -39.28
CA LEU A 488 -15.31 20.72 -38.21
C LEU A 488 -14.57 21.97 -37.72
N ASP A 489 -14.06 22.80 -38.64
CA ASP A 489 -13.40 24.07 -38.28
C ASP A 489 -14.40 24.97 -37.49
N GLU A 490 -15.64 25.14 -37.99
CA GLU A 490 -16.69 25.92 -37.30
C GLU A 490 -17.13 25.32 -35.95
N PHE A 491 -17.01 24.01 -35.77
CA PHE A 491 -17.31 23.33 -34.51
C PHE A 491 -16.20 23.57 -33.49
N LEU A 492 -14.94 23.34 -33.87
CA LEU A 492 -13.78 23.54 -33.00
C LEU A 492 -13.67 24.99 -32.54
N ASP A 493 -13.95 25.95 -33.42
CA ASP A 493 -13.97 27.39 -33.10
C ASP A 493 -15.08 27.80 -32.10
N LYS A 494 -16.08 26.94 -31.86
CA LYS A 494 -17.19 27.18 -30.92
C LYS A 494 -17.02 26.49 -29.56
N LEU A 495 -15.97 25.67 -29.41
CA LEU A 495 -15.69 24.99 -28.14
C LEU A 495 -14.92 25.88 -27.15
N ASP A 496 -14.43 27.03 -27.62
CA ASP A 496 -13.94 28.19 -26.89
C ASP A 496 -15.05 29.26 -26.83
#